data_AF-A0A7W6K9D2-F1
#
_entry.id   AF-A0A7W6K9D2-F1
#
_cell.length_a   1.000
_cell.length_b   1.000
_cell.length_c   1.000
_cell.angle_alpha   90.00
_cell.angle_beta   90.00
_cell.angle_gamma   90.00
#
_symmetry.space_group_name_H-M   'P 1'
#
loop_
_entity.id
_entity.type
_entity.pdbx_description
1 polymer ?
#
loop_
_entity_poly.entity_id
_entity_poly.type
_entity_poly.pdbx_seq_one_letter_code
_entity_poly.pdbx_strand_id
1 'polypeptide(L)'
;MKIKATKDKIAGISLLLGVLMEQNKPRDIAETLIYLLVDKVFTKVRAKAESLWSPKSGWGVNLTDMEAMALFIFLQQVHIPERLYKYEAIQLNDVSNQIEKVYGALKVA
;
A
#
# COMPACT_ATOMS: atom_id res chain seq x y z
N MET A 1 -0.39 -5.75 -10.64
CA MET A 1 1.07 -5.44 -10.59
C MET A 1 1.81 -6.21 -9.47
N LYS A 2 3.15 -6.31 -9.52
CA LYS A 2 3.96 -6.88 -8.42
C LYS A 2 4.82 -5.80 -7.76
N ILE A 3 4.64 -5.59 -6.46
CA ILE A 3 5.57 -4.78 -5.65
C ILE A 3 6.81 -5.65 -5.39
N LYS A 4 7.96 -5.24 -5.93
CA LYS A 4 9.25 -5.83 -5.57
C LYS A 4 9.77 -5.12 -4.33
N ALA A 5 10.11 -5.88 -3.29
CA ALA A 5 10.52 -5.32 -2.01
C ALA A 5 11.55 -6.22 -1.31
N THR A 6 12.31 -5.61 -0.38
CA THR A 6 13.10 -6.31 0.63
C THR A 6 12.24 -6.58 1.87
N LYS A 7 12.77 -7.35 2.83
CA LYS A 7 12.08 -7.60 4.12
C LYS A 7 11.74 -6.29 4.83
N ASP A 8 12.72 -5.40 4.96
CA ASP A 8 12.56 -4.12 5.65
C ASP A 8 11.56 -3.21 4.95
N LYS A 9 11.54 -3.23 3.60
CA LYS A 9 10.55 -2.49 2.83
C LYS A 9 9.13 -2.99 3.07
N ILE A 10 8.93 -4.31 3.14
CA ILE A 10 7.60 -4.87 3.46
C ILE A 10 7.19 -4.57 4.90
N ALA A 11 8.12 -4.66 5.86
CA ALA A 11 7.82 -4.34 7.25
C ALA A 11 7.42 -2.87 7.42
N GLY A 12 8.15 -1.95 6.78
CA GLY A 12 7.84 -0.52 6.82
C GLY A 12 6.51 -0.18 6.14
N ILE A 13 6.23 -0.76 4.97
CA ILE A 13 4.92 -0.63 4.31
C ILE A 13 3.81 -1.17 5.21
N SER A 14 4.00 -2.35 5.84
CA SER A 14 3.01 -2.94 6.74
C SER A 14 2.70 -2.02 7.92
N LEU A 15 3.74 -1.49 8.55
CA LEU A 15 3.62 -0.62 9.73
C LEU A 15 2.85 0.67 9.38
N LEU A 16 3.33 1.41 8.37
CA LEU A 16 2.75 2.70 8.04
C LEU A 16 1.35 2.56 7.43
N LEU A 17 1.12 1.56 6.57
CA LEU A 17 -0.21 1.34 6.00
C LEU A 17 -1.24 1.01 7.10
N GLY A 18 -0.87 0.22 8.11
CA GLY A 18 -1.70 -0.05 9.27
C GLY A 18 -2.08 1.24 10.04
N VAL A 19 -1.08 2.08 10.34
CA VAL A 19 -1.30 3.37 11.01
C VAL A 19 -2.25 4.27 10.21
N LEU A 20 -2.04 4.38 8.89
CA LEU A 20 -2.88 5.21 8.03
C LEU A 20 -4.32 4.70 7.99
N MET A 21 -4.53 3.39 7.91
CA MET A 21 -5.87 2.78 7.94
C MET A 21 -6.57 2.93 9.30
N GLU A 22 -5.82 2.97 10.40
CA GLU A 22 -6.40 3.25 11.72
C GLU A 22 -6.83 4.70 11.86
N GLN A 23 -6.02 5.63 11.37
CA GLN A 23 -6.28 7.07 11.46
C GLN A 23 -7.36 7.56 10.49
N ASN A 24 -7.53 6.88 9.35
CA ASN A 24 -8.41 7.30 8.27
C ASN A 24 -9.53 6.28 8.03
N LYS A 25 -10.49 6.23 8.97
CA LYS A 25 -11.68 5.39 8.85
C LYS A 25 -12.64 5.93 7.78
N PRO A 26 -13.29 5.05 6.98
CA PRO A 26 -14.19 5.47 5.92
C PRO A 26 -15.46 6.12 6.51
N ARG A 27 -15.97 7.13 5.82
CA ARG A 27 -17.13 7.93 6.23
C ARG A 27 -18.35 7.68 5.37
N ASP A 28 -18.17 7.13 4.17
CA ASP A 28 -19.23 6.80 3.24
C ASP A 28 -18.99 5.45 2.53
N ILE A 29 -19.93 5.04 1.67
CA ILE A 29 -19.89 3.76 0.97
C ILE A 29 -18.72 3.69 -0.02
N ALA A 30 -18.37 4.79 -0.69
CA ALA A 30 -17.29 4.82 -1.66
C ALA A 30 -15.93 4.68 -0.96
N GLU A 31 -15.72 5.43 0.12
CA GLU A 31 -14.55 5.28 0.99
C GLU A 31 -14.49 3.88 1.61
N THR A 32 -15.63 3.29 1.98
CA THR A 32 -15.69 1.92 2.51
C THR A 32 -15.21 0.90 1.49
N LEU A 33 -15.60 1.04 0.21
CA LEU A 33 -15.15 0.16 -0.86
C LEU A 33 -13.62 0.26 -1.05
N ILE A 34 -13.09 1.48 -1.07
CA ILE A 34 -11.64 1.73 -1.17
C ILE A 34 -10.93 1.10 0.04
N TYR A 35 -11.43 1.37 1.24
CA TYR A 35 -10.87 0.85 2.49
C TYR A 35 -10.81 -0.68 2.50
N LEU A 36 -11.88 -1.37 2.06
CA LEU A 36 -11.90 -2.84 1.99
C LEU A 36 -10.89 -3.41 0.99
N LEU A 37 -10.64 -2.72 -0.12
CA LEU A 37 -9.61 -3.12 -1.08
C LEU A 37 -8.22 -2.89 -0.50
N VAL A 38 -8.01 -1.77 0.19
CA VAL A 38 -6.73 -1.46 0.87
C VAL A 38 -6.48 -2.41 2.04
N ASP A 39 -7.51 -2.83 2.77
CA ASP A 39 -7.41 -3.81 3.85
C ASP A 39 -6.95 -5.18 3.34
N LYS A 40 -7.41 -5.60 2.16
CA LYS A 40 -6.87 -6.79 1.48
C LYS A 40 -5.40 -6.63 1.15
N VAL A 41 -4.98 -5.45 0.69
CA VAL A 41 -3.55 -5.17 0.45
C VAL A 41 -2.76 -5.23 1.75
N PHE A 42 -3.24 -4.55 2.79
CA PHE A 42 -2.62 -4.55 4.11
C PHE A 42 -2.47 -5.98 4.66
N THR A 43 -3.51 -6.80 4.58
CA THR A 43 -3.46 -8.20 5.00
C THR A 43 -2.38 -8.98 4.25
N LYS A 44 -2.26 -8.81 2.93
CA LYS A 44 -1.21 -9.45 2.12
C LYS A 44 0.19 -8.99 2.52
N VAL A 45 0.37 -7.69 2.72
CA VAL A 45 1.65 -7.09 3.12
C VAL A 45 2.04 -7.55 4.53
N ARG A 46 1.10 -7.53 5.48
CA ARG A 46 1.29 -7.96 6.86
C ARG A 46 1.67 -9.43 6.95
N ALA A 47 0.91 -10.31 6.29
CA ALA A 47 1.22 -11.74 6.23
C ALA A 47 2.63 -11.99 5.66
N LYS A 48 3.06 -11.14 4.72
CA LYS A 48 4.42 -11.18 4.18
C LYS A 48 5.47 -10.67 5.17
N ALA A 49 5.18 -9.59 5.90
CA ALA A 49 6.07 -8.99 6.90
C ALA A 49 6.34 -9.93 8.07
N GLU A 50 5.31 -10.63 8.53
CA GLU A 50 5.37 -11.57 9.65
C GLU A 50 6.00 -12.93 9.26
N SER A 51 6.24 -13.18 7.98
CA SER A 51 6.91 -14.41 7.52
C SER A 51 8.33 -14.50 8.10
N LEU A 52 8.61 -15.58 8.82
CA LEU A 52 9.93 -15.83 9.43
C LEU A 52 11.01 -16.14 8.38
N TRP A 53 10.61 -16.66 7.21
CA TRP A 53 11.50 -17.06 6.12
C TRP A 53 11.27 -16.20 4.88
N SER A 54 12.31 -16.03 4.06
CA SER A 54 12.14 -15.49 2.71
C SER A 54 11.41 -16.53 1.85
N PRO A 55 10.15 -16.30 1.43
CA PRO A 55 9.46 -17.27 0.60
C PRO A 55 10.13 -17.35 -0.78
N LYS A 56 9.96 -18.49 -1.49
CA LYS A 56 10.55 -18.72 -2.83
C LYS A 56 10.28 -17.58 -3.83
N SER A 57 9.19 -16.83 -3.64
CA SER A 57 8.79 -15.68 -4.46
C SER A 57 9.46 -14.34 -4.08
N GLY A 58 10.37 -14.35 -3.10
CA GLY A 58 10.96 -13.17 -2.46
C GLY A 58 9.96 -12.40 -1.60
N TRP A 59 10.35 -11.24 -1.07
CA TRP A 59 9.48 -10.39 -0.25
C TRP A 59 8.45 -9.58 -1.07
N GLY A 60 8.30 -9.85 -2.36
CA GLY A 60 7.32 -9.15 -3.18
C GLY A 60 5.87 -9.53 -2.86
N VAL A 61 4.96 -8.57 -3.09
CA VAL A 61 3.50 -8.73 -2.95
C VAL A 61 2.84 -8.48 -4.30
N ASN A 62 1.91 -9.37 -4.68
CA ASN A 62 1.14 -9.23 -5.91
C ASN A 62 -0.19 -8.52 -5.59
N LEU A 63 -0.45 -7.45 -6.33
CA LEU A 63 -1.70 -6.69 -6.30
C LEU A 63 -2.46 -6.92 -7.59
N THR A 64 -3.77 -7.08 -7.48
CA THR A 64 -4.69 -6.91 -8.61
C THR A 64 -4.74 -5.44 -9.03
N ASP A 65 -5.27 -5.15 -10.23
CA ASP A 65 -5.37 -3.77 -10.72
C ASP A 65 -6.28 -2.93 -9.83
N MET A 66 -7.41 -3.49 -9.37
CA MET A 66 -8.32 -2.85 -8.43
C MET A 66 -7.66 -2.52 -7.09
N GLU A 67 -6.86 -3.44 -6.55
CA GLU A 67 -6.11 -3.23 -5.31
C GLU A 67 -5.06 -2.12 -5.46
N ALA A 68 -4.35 -2.09 -6.59
CA ALA A 68 -3.36 -1.05 -6.87
C ALA A 68 -4.02 0.33 -7.00
N MET A 69 -5.09 0.45 -7.77
CA MET A 69 -5.83 1.71 -7.93
C MET A 69 -6.43 2.19 -6.61
N ALA A 70 -7.06 1.30 -5.82
CA ALA A 70 -7.61 1.65 -4.52
C ALA A 70 -6.53 2.12 -3.54
N LEU A 71 -5.36 1.44 -3.51
CA LEU A 71 -4.22 1.88 -2.71
C LEU A 71 -3.74 3.27 -3.13
N PHE A 72 -3.63 3.54 -4.43
CA PHE A 72 -3.23 4.87 -4.89
C PHE A 72 -4.23 5.95 -4.48
N ILE A 73 -5.53 5.73 -4.71
CA ILE A 73 -6.58 6.69 -4.31
C ILE A 73 -6.52 6.95 -2.80
N PHE A 74 -6.42 5.90 -1.99
CA PHE A 74 -6.30 6.02 -0.55
C PHE A 74 -5.07 6.86 -0.15
N LEU A 75 -3.91 6.60 -0.74
CA LEU A 75 -2.67 7.34 -0.44
C LEU A 75 -2.73 8.82 -0.85
N GLN A 76 -3.56 9.20 -1.83
CA GLN A 76 -3.78 10.59 -2.20
C GLN A 76 -4.70 11.34 -1.20
N GLN A 77 -5.51 10.60 -0.44
CA GLN A 77 -6.54 11.16 0.46
C GLN A 77 -6.10 11.23 1.92
N VAL A 78 -5.05 10.49 2.31
CA VAL A 78 -4.57 10.43 3.70
C VAL A 78 -3.35 11.30 3.95
N HIS A 79 -3.27 11.85 5.15
CA HIS A 79 -2.07 12.56 5.60
C HIS A 79 -1.02 11.56 6.09
N ILE A 80 0.17 11.56 5.48
CA ILE A 80 1.30 10.72 5.93
C ILE A 80 2.13 11.49 6.97
N PRO A 81 2.22 11.01 8.23
CA PRO A 81 3.00 11.68 9.26
C PRO A 81 4.52 11.45 9.08
N GLU A 82 5.11 12.11 8.08
CA GLU A 82 6.50 11.93 7.66
C GLU A 82 7.54 12.21 8.76
N ARG A 83 7.21 13.04 9.76
CA ARG A 83 8.12 13.33 10.89
C ARG A 83 8.36 12.10 11.77
N LEU A 84 7.38 11.21 11.90
CA LEU A 84 7.44 10.02 12.75
C LEU A 84 7.86 8.77 11.96
N TYR A 85 7.53 8.71 10.67
CA TYR A 85 7.70 7.53 9.82
C TYR A 85 8.44 7.83 8.52
N LYS A 86 9.53 8.60 8.61
CA LYS A 86 10.25 9.14 7.43
C LYS A 86 10.66 8.04 6.45
N TYR A 87 11.20 6.92 6.95
CA TYR A 87 11.70 5.83 6.10
C TYR A 87 10.56 5.03 5.46
N GLU A 88 9.52 4.75 6.23
CA GLU A 88 8.33 4.04 5.78
C GLU A 88 7.54 4.88 4.77
N ALA A 89 7.49 6.20 4.97
CA ALA A 89 6.86 7.13 4.05
C ALA A 89 7.54 7.10 2.68
N ILE A 90 8.88 7.09 2.64
CA ILE A 90 9.63 6.92 1.37
C ILE A 90 9.24 5.62 0.68
N GLN A 91 9.14 4.52 1.43
CA GLN A 91 8.78 3.21 0.86
C GLN A 91 7.35 3.16 0.34
N LEU A 92 6.40 3.82 1.01
CA LEU A 92 5.01 3.93 0.60
C LEU A 92 4.87 4.84 -0.63
N ASN A 93 5.60 5.96 -0.65
CA ASN A 93 5.66 6.88 -1.78
C ASN A 93 6.26 6.21 -3.02
N ASP A 94 7.30 5.38 -2.86
CA ASP A 94 7.82 4.55 -3.96
C ASP A 94 6.74 3.64 -4.56
N VAL A 95 5.90 3.03 -3.72
CA VAL A 95 4.80 2.17 -4.18
C VAL A 95 3.75 3.00 -4.90
N SER A 96 3.36 4.15 -4.33
CA SER A 96 2.44 5.11 -4.96
C SER A 96 2.92 5.53 -6.36
N ASN A 97 4.19 5.93 -6.47
CA ASN A 97 4.83 6.31 -7.72
C ASN A 97 4.88 5.15 -8.74
N GLN A 98 5.09 3.91 -8.29
CA GLN A 98 5.04 2.75 -9.17
C GLN A 98 3.62 2.49 -9.70
N ILE A 99 2.60 2.67 -8.87
CA ILE A 99 1.20 2.56 -9.28
C ILE A 99 0.87 3.66 -10.28
N GLU A 100 1.24 4.91 -9.99
CA GLU A 100 1.03 6.05 -10.89
C GLU A 100 1.70 5.84 -12.26
N LYS A 101 2.91 5.28 -12.31
CA LYS A 101 3.56 4.97 -13.59
C LYS A 101 2.80 3.95 -14.44
N VAL A 102 2.09 3.02 -13.80
CA VAL A 102 1.34 1.96 -14.50
C VAL A 102 -0.06 2.43 -14.89
N TYR A 103 -0.75 3.15 -14.00
CA TYR A 103 -2.16 3.51 -14.19
C TYR A 103 -2.42 5.01 -14.35
N GLY A 104 -1.46 5.88 -14.03
CA GLY A 104 -1.57 7.34 -14.20
C GLY A 104 -1.60 7.79 -15.66
N ALA A 105 -1.31 6.88 -16.61
CA ALA A 105 -1.56 7.07 -18.03
C ALA A 105 -3.05 6.97 -18.42
N LEU A 106 -3.97 6.63 -17.49
CA LEU A 106 -5.42 6.78 -17.66
C LEU A 106 -5.87 8.26 -17.71
N LYS A 107 -5.00 9.17 -18.13
CA LYS A 107 -5.37 10.53 -18.56
C LYS A 107 -6.26 10.38 -19.79
N VAL A 108 -7.56 10.29 -19.52
CA VAL A 108 -8.73 10.56 -20.38
C VAL A 108 -8.35 10.73 -21.86
N ALA A 109 -8.52 9.65 -22.62
CA ALA A 109 -8.75 9.75 -24.06
C ALA A 109 -10.20 10.20 -24.31
#